data_AF-A0AA39MRM4-F1
#
_entry.id   AF-A0AA39MRM4-F1
#
_cell.length_a   1.000
_cell.length_b   1.000
_cell.length_c   1.000
_cell.angle_alpha   90.00
_cell.angle_beta   90.00
_cell.angle_gamma   90.00
#
_symmetry.space_group_name_H-M   'P 1'
#
loop_
_entity.id
_entity.type
_entity.pdbx_description
1 polymer ?
#
loop_
_entity_poly.entity_id
_entity_poly.type
_entity_poly.pdbx_seq_one_letter_code
_entity_poly.pdbx_strand_id
1 'polypeptide(L)'
;MDLANFGSVTAFTDKCARELDRLDILVENAGMSPFGRYDDVEDWETCLRTNNFDPGLLAIRLLPEMVGAARRFGIHPRIVVAVNDVHYWTTFEDELVELPNIHAKLLSKEYCAPETMKRRCFDSKLLNVLFAWAFQQRLPPSTIAVNSVNPGFCISNLRSSLYEVYQEADAKQEAELAFTTEDSEGSRQLVFRAVGGPNGEGKLRGVCISLSEVVEECDFVIGKDVQDKVS
;
A
#
# COMPACT_ATOMS: atom_id res chain seq x y z
N MET A 1 15.98 0.34 6.21
CA MET A 1 15.19 1.49 5.73
C MET A 1 14.07 1.67 6.72
N ASP A 2 13.99 2.84 7.32
CA ASP A 2 12.80 3.26 8.06
C ASP A 2 11.94 4.08 7.10
N LEU A 3 10.70 3.63 6.88
CA LEU A 3 9.77 4.31 5.99
C LEU A 3 9.30 5.61 6.63
N ALA A 4 9.05 5.63 7.95
CA ALA A 4 8.53 6.78 8.69
C ALA A 4 9.50 7.99 8.76
N ASN A 5 10.64 7.95 8.06
CA ASN A 5 11.65 9.00 8.04
C ASN A 5 12.03 9.38 6.59
N PHE A 6 11.65 10.59 6.17
CA PHE A 6 11.94 11.12 4.82
C PHE A 6 13.42 11.09 4.45
N GLY A 7 14.32 11.37 5.41
CA GLY A 7 15.76 11.34 5.21
C GLY A 7 16.27 9.92 4.92
N SER A 8 15.73 8.91 5.62
CA SER A 8 16.00 7.50 5.39
C SER A 8 15.53 7.05 4.00
N VAL A 9 14.31 7.44 3.58
CA VAL A 9 13.78 7.14 2.24
C VAL A 9 14.67 7.76 1.16
N THR A 10 15.03 9.03 1.31
CA THR A 10 15.90 9.74 0.36
C THR A 10 17.27 9.08 0.25
N ALA A 11 17.92 8.81 1.39
CA ALA A 11 19.23 8.16 1.41
C ALA A 11 19.21 6.77 0.79
N PHE A 12 18.12 6.01 1.00
CA PHE A 12 17.91 4.71 0.38
C PHE A 12 17.76 4.81 -1.13
N THR A 13 16.91 5.71 -1.63
CA THR A 13 16.70 5.91 -3.07
C THR A 13 17.97 6.35 -3.78
N ASP A 14 18.75 7.24 -3.15
CA ASP A 14 20.00 7.73 -3.72
C ASP A 14 21.06 6.62 -3.73
N LYS A 15 21.05 5.74 -2.73
CA LYS A 15 21.89 4.54 -2.71
C LYS A 15 21.49 3.59 -3.84
N CYS A 16 20.20 3.33 -4.04
CA CYS A 16 19.70 2.51 -5.14
C CYS A 16 20.16 3.06 -6.49
N ALA A 17 20.01 4.36 -6.73
CA ALA A 17 20.45 5.00 -7.98
C ALA A 17 21.97 4.89 -8.22
N ARG A 18 22.79 4.86 -7.16
CA ARG A 18 24.24 4.71 -7.28
C ARG A 18 24.71 3.27 -7.46
N GLU A 19 24.04 2.33 -6.80
CA GLU A 19 24.55 0.95 -6.64
C GLU A 19 23.81 -0.08 -7.51
N LEU A 20 22.56 0.18 -7.90
CA LEU A 20 21.78 -0.74 -8.71
C LEU A 20 21.95 -0.41 -10.19
N ASP A 21 22.49 -1.36 -10.94
CA ASP A 21 22.51 -1.26 -12.40
C ASP A 21 21.10 -1.36 -13.02
N ARG A 22 20.19 -2.02 -12.30
CA ARG A 22 18.83 -2.34 -12.76
C ARG A 22 17.87 -2.50 -11.58
N LEU A 23 16.68 -1.93 -11.70
CA LEU A 23 15.57 -2.12 -10.77
C LEU A 23 14.32 -2.57 -11.54
N ASP A 24 14.03 -3.87 -11.49
CA ASP A 24 12.91 -4.48 -12.19
C ASP A 24 11.60 -4.39 -11.40
N ILE A 25 11.67 -4.55 -10.07
CA ILE A 25 10.48 -4.73 -9.23
C ILE A 25 10.65 -3.97 -7.92
N LEU A 26 9.62 -3.21 -7.55
CA LEU A 26 9.43 -2.61 -6.24
C LEU A 26 8.19 -3.24 -5.58
N VAL A 27 8.33 -3.74 -4.36
CA VAL A 27 7.24 -4.32 -3.58
C VAL A 27 7.04 -3.52 -2.30
N GLU A 28 6.01 -2.69 -2.28
CA GLU A 28 5.57 -1.90 -1.14
C GLU A 28 4.69 -2.76 -0.23
N ASN A 29 5.32 -3.63 0.57
CA ASN A 29 4.63 -4.55 1.48
C ASN A 29 4.62 -4.10 2.95
N ALA A 30 5.52 -3.19 3.33
CA ALA A 30 5.64 -2.76 4.70
C ALA A 30 4.35 -2.08 5.19
N GLY A 31 4.00 -2.33 6.44
CA GLY A 31 2.89 -1.65 7.08
C GLY A 31 2.76 -1.97 8.56
N MET A 32 1.96 -1.17 9.25
CA MET A 32 1.63 -1.28 10.66
C MET A 32 0.14 -1.09 10.91
N SER A 33 -0.34 -1.56 12.05
CA SER A 33 -1.67 -1.26 12.55
C SER A 33 -1.56 -0.58 13.92
N PRO A 34 -2.20 0.59 14.13
CA PRO A 34 -2.09 1.33 15.38
C PRO A 34 -2.99 0.76 16.49
N PHE A 35 -3.99 -0.07 16.15
CA PHE A 35 -4.93 -0.67 17.09
C PHE A 35 -5.58 0.33 18.06
N GLY A 36 -5.91 1.54 17.61
CA GLY A 36 -6.50 2.58 18.46
C GLY A 36 -5.51 3.52 19.13
N ARG A 37 -4.19 3.30 19.00
CA ARG A 37 -3.16 4.23 19.50
C ARG A 37 -2.91 5.34 18.48
N TYR A 38 -2.86 6.58 18.95
CA TYR A 38 -2.32 7.68 18.17
C TYR A 38 -0.83 7.81 18.47
N ASP A 39 -0.04 7.94 17.40
CA ASP A 39 1.37 8.31 17.45
C ASP A 39 1.68 9.17 16.23
N ASP A 40 2.69 10.03 16.34
CA ASP A 40 3.10 10.92 15.25
C ASP A 40 4.62 11.03 15.13
N VAL A 41 5.06 11.22 13.88
CA VAL A 41 6.45 11.54 13.55
C VAL A 41 6.42 12.80 12.71
N GLU A 42 7.09 13.85 13.19
CA GLU A 42 7.13 15.17 12.54
C GLU A 42 5.71 15.70 12.25
N ASP A 43 4.81 15.63 13.24
CA ASP A 43 3.42 16.08 13.18
C ASP A 43 2.51 15.29 12.20
N TRP A 44 2.98 14.15 11.69
CA TRP A 44 2.23 13.27 10.79
C TRP A 44 1.91 11.95 11.48
N GLU A 45 0.64 11.55 11.44
CA GLU A 45 0.21 10.29 12.05
C GLU A 45 0.93 9.07 11.45
N THR A 46 1.54 8.27 12.33
CA THR A 46 2.55 7.26 11.97
C THR A 46 2.01 6.15 11.05
N CYS A 47 0.76 5.70 11.21
CA CYS A 47 0.17 4.64 10.40
C CYS A 47 0.00 5.06 8.94
N LEU A 48 -0.65 6.20 8.67
CA LEU A 48 -0.82 6.64 7.27
C LEU A 48 0.53 6.94 6.62
N ARG A 49 1.44 7.53 7.40
CA ARG A 49 2.79 7.83 6.95
C ARG A 49 3.54 6.56 6.52
N THR A 50 3.61 5.58 7.41
CA THR A 50 4.29 4.29 7.18
C THR A 50 3.64 3.44 6.09
N ASN A 51 2.30 3.40 6.04
CA ASN A 51 1.58 2.49 5.17
C ASN A 51 1.37 3.04 3.76
N ASN A 52 1.33 4.37 3.59
CA ASN A 52 0.89 5.01 2.35
C ASN A 52 1.82 6.14 1.87
N PHE A 53 2.02 7.20 2.66
CA PHE A 53 2.71 8.40 2.16
C PHE A 53 4.20 8.16 1.86
N ASP A 54 4.91 7.53 2.79
CA ASP A 54 6.35 7.28 2.63
C ASP A 54 6.64 6.19 1.58
N PRO A 55 5.88 5.07 1.52
CA PRO A 55 5.91 4.15 0.36
C PRO A 55 5.60 4.85 -0.98
N GLY A 56 4.61 5.75 -1.00
CA GLY A 56 4.26 6.50 -2.20
C GLY A 56 5.40 7.40 -2.67
N LEU A 57 6.05 8.10 -1.74
CA LEU A 57 7.25 8.87 -2.03
C LEU A 57 8.40 7.99 -2.54
N LEU A 58 8.64 6.85 -1.90
CA LEU A 58 9.65 5.88 -2.31
C LEU A 58 9.43 5.45 -3.77
N ALA A 59 8.20 5.06 -4.12
CA ALA A 59 7.82 4.68 -5.46
C ALA A 59 8.03 5.81 -6.49
N ILE A 60 7.64 7.05 -6.15
CA ILE A 60 7.86 8.21 -7.01
C ILE A 60 9.35 8.49 -7.20
N ARG A 61 10.17 8.39 -6.14
CA ARG A 61 11.62 8.65 -6.21
C ARG A 61 12.37 7.59 -6.99
N LEU A 62 11.97 6.32 -6.92
CA LEU A 62 12.58 5.23 -7.69
C LEU A 62 12.12 5.18 -9.15
N LEU A 63 11.05 5.90 -9.50
CA LEU A 63 10.48 5.91 -10.83
C LEU A 63 11.52 6.19 -11.94
N PRO A 64 12.39 7.22 -11.85
CA PRO A 64 13.37 7.51 -12.91
C PRO A 64 14.31 6.33 -13.19
N GLU A 65 14.76 5.64 -12.14
CA GLU A 65 15.66 4.50 -12.25
C GLU A 65 14.96 3.30 -12.90
N MET A 66 13.72 3.02 -12.51
CA MET A 66 12.90 1.98 -13.13
C MET A 66 12.66 2.29 -14.61
N VAL A 67 12.31 3.53 -14.97
CA VAL A 67 12.14 3.95 -16.37
C VAL A 67 13.46 3.84 -17.14
N GLY A 68 14.57 4.22 -16.53
CA GLY A 68 15.91 4.08 -17.10
C GLY A 68 16.25 2.62 -17.39
N ALA A 69 15.97 1.73 -16.45
CA ALA A 69 16.14 0.29 -16.59
C ALA A 69 15.28 -0.28 -17.72
N ALA A 70 14.01 0.12 -17.82
CA ALA A 70 13.11 -0.27 -18.91
C ALA A 70 13.71 0.04 -20.28
N ARG A 71 14.27 1.24 -20.45
CA ARG A 71 14.89 1.69 -21.71
C ARG A 71 16.20 0.98 -22.03
N ARG A 72 17.06 0.78 -21.01
CA ARG A 72 18.40 0.20 -21.18
C ARG A 72 18.37 -1.30 -21.44
N PHE A 73 17.46 -2.01 -20.77
CA PHE A 73 17.43 -3.47 -20.76
C PHE A 73 16.23 -4.07 -21.50
N GLY A 74 15.31 -3.24 -22.01
CA GLY A 74 14.11 -3.72 -22.71
C GLY A 74 13.15 -4.49 -21.80
N ILE A 75 13.15 -4.19 -20.50
CA ILE A 75 12.27 -4.80 -19.50
C ILE A 75 11.01 -3.96 -19.29
N HIS A 76 10.00 -4.54 -18.61
CA HIS A 76 8.81 -3.82 -18.16
C HIS A 76 8.73 -3.85 -16.63
N PRO A 77 9.30 -2.84 -15.94
CA PRO A 77 9.37 -2.83 -14.48
C PRO A 77 8.00 -2.74 -13.82
N ARG A 78 7.93 -3.14 -12.54
CA ARG A 78 6.66 -3.27 -11.82
C ARG A 78 6.72 -2.76 -10.39
N ILE A 79 5.65 -2.10 -9.99
CA ILE A 79 5.41 -1.68 -8.61
C ILE A 79 4.20 -2.47 -8.11
N VAL A 80 4.39 -3.15 -6.98
CA VAL A 80 3.37 -3.95 -6.32
C VAL A 80 3.10 -3.35 -4.95
N VAL A 81 1.89 -2.83 -4.75
CA VAL A 81 1.46 -2.23 -3.49
C VAL A 81 0.61 -3.25 -2.73
N ALA A 82 1.03 -3.61 -1.52
CA ALA A 82 0.29 -4.54 -0.70
C ALA A 82 -0.95 -3.87 -0.08
N VAL A 83 -2.12 -4.44 -0.36
CA VAL A 83 -3.42 -4.03 0.16
C VAL A 83 -4.04 -5.17 0.99
N ASN A 84 -5.24 -4.97 1.52
CA ASN A 84 -5.98 -6.00 2.25
C ASN A 84 -7.48 -5.70 2.12
N ASP A 85 -8.34 -6.71 2.01
CA ASP A 85 -9.81 -6.59 1.89
C ASP A 85 -10.47 -5.70 2.96
N VAL A 86 -9.80 -5.47 4.10
CA VAL A 86 -10.26 -4.48 5.08
C VAL A 86 -10.46 -3.07 4.50
N HIS A 87 -9.88 -2.75 3.34
CA HIS A 87 -10.14 -1.48 2.64
C HIS A 87 -11.63 -1.27 2.31
N TYR A 88 -12.41 -2.34 2.07
CA TYR A 88 -13.86 -2.28 1.85
C TYR A 88 -14.65 -1.84 3.10
N TRP A 89 -14.04 -1.86 4.29
CA TRP A 89 -14.68 -1.43 5.54
C TRP A 89 -14.36 0.02 5.92
N THR A 90 -13.67 0.73 5.04
CA THR A 90 -13.47 2.18 5.18
C THR A 90 -14.79 2.91 4.98
N THR A 91 -15.07 3.90 5.82
CA THR A 91 -16.26 4.74 5.75
C THR A 91 -15.78 6.17 5.93
N PHE A 92 -15.30 6.76 4.84
CA PHE A 92 -15.08 8.20 4.79
C PHE A 92 -16.44 8.88 4.64
N GLU A 93 -16.72 9.82 5.54
CA GLU A 93 -17.93 10.64 5.47
C GLU A 93 -17.84 11.57 4.25
N ASP A 94 -18.97 11.84 3.59
CA ASP A 94 -19.01 12.69 2.39
C ASP A 94 -18.37 14.06 2.66
N GLU A 95 -18.60 14.63 3.85
CA GLU A 95 -18.02 15.90 4.28
C GLU A 95 -16.48 15.88 4.27
N LEU A 96 -15.88 14.74 4.62
CA LEU A 96 -14.42 14.55 4.60
C LEU A 96 -13.89 14.47 3.18
N VAL A 97 -14.59 13.74 2.30
CA VAL A 97 -14.24 13.58 0.88
C VAL A 97 -14.35 14.92 0.14
N GLU A 98 -15.30 15.76 0.53
CA GLU A 98 -15.49 17.06 -0.10
C GLU A 98 -14.44 18.10 0.27
N LEU A 99 -13.59 17.84 1.29
CA LEU A 99 -12.56 18.77 1.69
C LEU A 99 -11.54 19.05 0.56
N PRO A 100 -11.09 20.30 0.41
CA PRO A 100 -10.05 20.65 -0.57
C PRO A 100 -8.72 19.93 -0.35
N ASN A 101 -8.43 19.53 0.90
CA ASN A 101 -7.24 18.77 1.25
C ASN A 101 -7.59 17.72 2.31
N ILE A 102 -8.13 16.59 1.83
CA ILE A 102 -8.45 15.44 2.66
C ILE A 102 -7.22 14.92 3.42
N HIS A 103 -6.04 14.89 2.79
CA HIS A 103 -4.82 14.36 3.41
C HIS A 103 -4.42 15.14 4.66
N ALA A 104 -4.50 16.47 4.62
CA ALA A 104 -4.23 17.30 5.79
C ALA A 104 -5.20 17.02 6.93
N LYS A 105 -6.50 16.80 6.64
CA LYS A 105 -7.47 16.43 7.68
C LYS A 105 -7.19 15.04 8.22
N LEU A 106 -6.96 14.06 7.36
CA LEU A 106 -6.65 12.68 7.74
C LEU A 106 -5.43 12.59 8.67
N LEU A 107 -4.39 13.40 8.41
CA LEU A 107 -3.17 13.44 9.21
C LEU A 107 -3.30 14.29 10.49
N SER A 108 -4.32 15.13 10.59
CA SER A 108 -4.48 16.04 11.74
C SER A 108 -4.74 15.26 13.03
N LYS A 109 -4.10 15.72 14.11
CA LYS A 109 -4.30 15.17 15.46
C LYS A 109 -5.77 15.16 15.91
N GLU A 110 -6.52 16.18 15.50
CA GLU A 110 -7.96 16.32 15.79
C GLU A 110 -8.78 15.17 15.18
N TYR A 111 -8.48 14.80 13.93
CA TYR A 111 -9.19 13.72 13.24
C TYR A 111 -8.76 12.33 13.75
N CYS A 112 -7.54 12.21 14.29
CA CYS A 112 -6.98 10.98 14.84
C CYS A 112 -7.46 10.67 16.27
N ALA A 113 -8.77 10.84 16.52
CA ALA A 113 -9.40 10.42 17.77
C ALA A 113 -9.34 8.88 17.94
N PRO A 114 -9.44 8.35 19.18
CA PRO A 114 -9.30 6.92 19.45
C PRO A 114 -10.20 6.02 18.59
N GLU A 115 -11.45 6.43 18.31
CA GLU A 115 -12.36 5.66 17.45
C GLU A 115 -11.89 5.61 16.00
N THR A 116 -11.39 6.72 15.44
CA THR A 116 -10.73 6.75 14.13
C THR A 116 -9.49 5.86 14.13
N MET A 117 -8.69 5.89 15.20
CA MET A 117 -7.46 5.10 15.30
C MET A 117 -7.71 3.58 15.36
N LYS A 118 -8.90 3.14 15.79
CA LYS A 118 -9.28 1.71 15.75
C LYS A 118 -9.48 1.20 14.33
N ARG A 119 -10.00 2.04 13.45
CA ARG A 119 -10.30 1.74 12.04
C ARG A 119 -9.22 2.20 11.06
N ARG A 120 -8.18 2.87 11.55
CA ARG A 120 -7.13 3.50 10.74
C ARG A 120 -6.41 2.57 9.76
N CYS A 121 -6.29 1.28 10.11
CA CYS A 121 -5.72 0.29 9.21
C CYS A 121 -6.54 0.19 7.91
N PHE A 122 -7.87 0.27 8.00
CA PHE A 122 -8.79 0.18 6.85
C PHE A 122 -8.56 1.37 5.92
N ASP A 123 -8.58 2.57 6.50
CA ASP A 123 -8.32 3.84 5.81
C ASP A 123 -6.97 3.78 5.08
N SER A 124 -5.91 3.30 5.75
CA SER A 124 -4.58 3.18 5.15
C SER A 124 -4.55 2.23 3.94
N LYS A 125 -5.32 1.14 3.99
CA LYS A 125 -5.38 0.17 2.89
C LYS A 125 -6.21 0.69 1.72
N LEU A 126 -7.26 1.48 1.98
CA LEU A 126 -7.97 2.20 0.93
C LEU A 126 -7.05 3.20 0.22
N LEU A 127 -6.29 4.00 0.99
CA LEU A 127 -5.33 4.93 0.40
C LEU A 127 -4.27 4.23 -0.45
N ASN A 128 -3.84 3.02 -0.08
CA ASN A 128 -2.91 2.23 -0.91
C ASN A 128 -3.53 1.83 -2.26
N VAL A 129 -4.80 1.41 -2.26
CA VAL A 129 -5.52 1.11 -3.51
C VAL A 129 -5.62 2.36 -4.39
N LEU A 130 -6.03 3.49 -3.81
CA LEU A 130 -6.20 4.75 -4.52
C LEU A 130 -4.86 5.26 -5.09
N PHE A 131 -3.80 5.19 -4.29
CA PHE A 131 -2.44 5.54 -4.73
C PHE A 131 -2.00 4.70 -5.93
N ALA A 132 -2.09 3.37 -5.83
CA ALA A 132 -1.65 2.48 -6.90
C ALA A 132 -2.43 2.72 -8.21
N TRP A 133 -3.75 2.90 -8.09
CA TRP A 133 -4.63 3.22 -9.22
C TRP A 133 -4.23 4.56 -9.86
N ALA A 134 -4.19 5.64 -9.09
CA ALA A 134 -3.93 6.96 -9.66
C ALA A 134 -2.49 7.11 -10.15
N PHE A 135 -1.55 6.43 -9.50
CA PHE A 135 -0.17 6.39 -9.97
C PHE A 135 -0.08 5.67 -11.31
N GLN A 136 -0.78 4.54 -11.50
CA GLN A 136 -0.86 3.89 -12.81
C GLN A 136 -1.46 4.82 -13.88
N GLN A 137 -2.50 5.59 -13.57
CA GLN A 137 -3.19 6.47 -14.52
C GLN A 137 -2.32 7.65 -14.98
N ARG A 138 -1.37 8.08 -14.15
CA ARG A 138 -0.42 9.17 -14.48
C ARG A 138 0.79 8.66 -15.27
N LEU A 139 0.97 7.35 -15.39
CA LEU A 139 2.09 6.74 -16.10
C LEU A 139 1.69 6.31 -17.53
N PRO A 140 2.55 6.54 -18.53
CA PRO A 140 2.29 6.03 -19.87
C PRO A 140 2.28 4.49 -19.84
N PRO A 141 1.30 3.82 -20.47
CA PRO A 141 1.12 2.37 -20.38
C PRO A 141 2.38 1.55 -20.73
N SER A 142 3.23 2.04 -21.63
CA SER A 142 4.44 1.33 -22.07
C SER A 142 5.59 1.36 -21.07
N THR A 143 5.49 2.12 -19.98
CA THR A 143 6.64 2.44 -19.14
C THR A 143 6.80 1.44 -17.99
N ILE A 144 5.83 1.39 -17.07
CA ILE A 144 5.87 0.61 -15.82
C ILE A 144 4.43 0.16 -15.51
N ALA A 145 4.28 -1.00 -14.88
CA ALA A 145 2.99 -1.46 -14.36
C ALA A 145 2.91 -1.29 -12.83
N VAL A 146 1.86 -0.65 -12.33
CA VAL A 146 1.58 -0.44 -10.90
C VAL A 146 0.28 -1.16 -10.54
N ASN A 147 0.30 -1.94 -9.46
CA ASN A 147 -0.82 -2.82 -9.09
C ASN A 147 -0.98 -2.95 -7.59
N SER A 148 -2.21 -3.16 -7.16
CA SER A 148 -2.58 -3.49 -5.79
C SER A 148 -2.75 -4.99 -5.64
N VAL A 149 -2.13 -5.59 -4.64
CA VAL A 149 -2.22 -7.03 -4.36
C VAL A 149 -2.61 -7.25 -2.91
N ASN A 150 -3.68 -8.00 -2.69
CA ASN A 150 -4.03 -8.51 -1.37
C ASN A 150 -3.38 -9.89 -1.18
N PRO A 151 -2.35 -10.02 -0.31
CA PRO A 151 -1.74 -11.32 -0.02
C PRO A 151 -2.63 -12.25 0.82
N GLY A 152 -3.81 -11.80 1.26
CA GLY A 152 -4.66 -12.53 2.19
C GLY A 152 -4.23 -12.35 3.65
N PHE A 153 -4.96 -12.98 4.56
CA PHE A 153 -4.68 -12.92 5.99
C PHE A 153 -3.45 -13.80 6.29
N CYS A 154 -2.30 -13.18 6.56
CA CYS A 154 -1.04 -13.90 6.80
C CYS A 154 -0.59 -13.71 8.25
N ILE A 155 0.08 -14.72 8.80
CA ILE A 155 0.82 -14.59 10.06
C ILE A 155 1.94 -13.56 9.86
N SER A 156 1.93 -12.48 10.64
CA SER A 156 2.96 -11.45 10.54
C SER A 156 3.10 -10.67 11.84
N ASN A 157 4.27 -10.06 12.04
CA ASN A 157 4.53 -9.18 13.20
C ASN A 157 3.73 -7.86 13.17
N LEU A 158 2.82 -7.66 12.20
CA LEU A 158 1.92 -6.50 12.11
C LEU A 158 1.15 -6.25 13.41
N ARG A 159 0.94 -7.33 14.18
CA ARG A 159 0.14 -7.39 15.39
C ARG A 159 0.93 -7.34 16.68
N SER A 160 2.25 -7.22 16.60
CA SER A 160 3.15 -7.15 17.75
C SER A 160 2.87 -5.98 18.70
N SER A 161 2.15 -4.95 18.23
CA SER A 161 1.73 -3.77 18.98
C SER A 161 0.28 -3.82 19.50
N LEU A 162 -0.43 -4.95 19.35
CA LEU A 162 -1.78 -5.15 19.88
C LEU A 162 -1.83 -4.91 21.39
N TYR A 163 -2.91 -4.27 21.87
CA TYR A 163 -3.19 -4.24 23.30
C TYR A 163 -3.39 -5.67 23.82
N GLU A 164 -2.85 -5.96 25.01
CA GLU A 164 -2.92 -7.28 25.65
C GLU A 164 -4.34 -7.85 25.70
N VAL A 165 -5.33 -6.99 25.93
CA VAL A 165 -6.76 -7.35 25.97
C VAL A 165 -7.29 -7.96 24.65
N TYR A 166 -6.66 -7.67 23.52
CA TYR A 166 -7.05 -8.18 22.20
C TYR A 166 -6.16 -9.32 21.70
N GLN A 167 -5.06 -9.65 22.40
CA GLN A 167 -4.09 -10.65 21.94
C GLN A 167 -4.67 -12.06 21.90
N GLU A 168 -5.53 -12.45 22.84
CA GLU A 168 -6.15 -13.79 22.84
C GLU A 168 -7.15 -13.97 21.68
N ALA A 169 -7.99 -12.96 21.44
CA ALA A 169 -8.96 -12.99 20.35
C ALA A 169 -8.25 -12.97 18.98
N ASP A 170 -7.19 -12.19 18.87
CA ASP A 170 -6.38 -12.10 17.67
C ASP A 170 -5.57 -13.38 17.41
N ALA A 171 -4.95 -13.97 18.44
CA ALA A 171 -4.25 -15.26 18.31
C ALA A 171 -5.20 -16.38 17.84
N LYS A 172 -6.45 -16.35 18.31
CA LYS A 172 -7.49 -17.27 17.84
C LYS A 172 -7.86 -17.01 16.38
N GLN A 173 -8.03 -15.76 15.99
CA GLN A 173 -8.33 -15.39 14.60
C GLN A 173 -7.17 -15.73 13.66
N GLU A 174 -5.93 -15.54 14.11
CA GLU A 174 -4.70 -15.92 13.41
C GLU A 174 -4.61 -17.44 13.22
N ALA A 175 -4.87 -18.22 14.27
CA ALA A 175 -4.87 -19.68 14.17
C ALA A 175 -5.98 -20.23 13.25
N GLU A 176 -7.12 -19.53 13.15
CA GLU A 176 -8.29 -20.00 12.39
C GLU A 176 -8.28 -19.55 10.91
N LEU A 177 -7.75 -18.36 10.61
CA LEU A 177 -7.90 -17.72 9.31
C LEU A 177 -6.58 -17.39 8.61
N ALA A 178 -5.44 -17.45 9.30
CA ALA A 178 -4.18 -17.02 8.70
C ALA A 178 -3.54 -18.12 7.87
N PHE A 179 -3.15 -17.76 6.65
CA PHE A 179 -2.12 -18.49 5.94
C PHE A 179 -0.86 -18.48 6.80
N THR A 180 -0.40 -19.68 7.17
CA THR A 180 0.81 -19.83 7.97
C THR A 180 2.01 -19.32 7.17
N THR A 181 3.09 -18.93 7.86
CA THR A 181 4.35 -18.61 7.20
C THR A 181 4.91 -19.77 6.37
N GLU A 182 4.50 -21.02 6.67
CA GLU A 182 4.83 -22.22 5.89
C GLU A 182 3.89 -22.39 4.68
N ASP A 183 2.62 -22.01 4.80
CA ASP A 183 1.63 -21.90 3.73
C ASP A 183 1.82 -20.61 2.93
N SER A 184 2.97 -20.54 2.25
CA SER A 184 3.48 -19.41 1.45
C SER A 184 2.52 -18.74 0.44
N GLU A 185 1.26 -19.13 0.37
CA GLU A 185 0.18 -18.59 -0.47
C GLU A 185 0.12 -17.07 -0.48
N GLY A 186 0.27 -16.39 0.65
CA GLY A 186 0.29 -14.93 0.65
C GLY A 186 1.51 -14.31 -0.03
N SER A 187 2.70 -14.86 0.22
CA SER A 187 3.93 -14.46 -0.48
C SER A 187 3.88 -14.84 -1.97
N ARG A 188 3.22 -15.96 -2.31
CA ARG A 188 3.01 -16.41 -3.69
C ARG A 188 2.18 -15.42 -4.48
N GLN A 189 1.20 -14.75 -3.88
CA GLN A 189 0.45 -13.70 -4.57
C GLN A 189 1.32 -12.49 -4.93
N LEU A 190 2.17 -12.04 -3.98
CA LEU A 190 3.12 -10.96 -4.24
C LEU A 190 4.14 -11.35 -5.33
N VAL A 191 4.70 -12.57 -5.25
CA VAL A 191 5.64 -13.11 -6.24
C VAL A 191 4.96 -13.29 -7.60
N PHE A 192 3.75 -13.85 -7.64
CA PHE A 192 2.99 -14.06 -8.86
C PHE A 192 2.76 -12.74 -9.59
N ARG A 193 2.46 -11.65 -8.88
CA ARG A 193 2.30 -10.35 -9.54
C ARG A 193 3.62 -9.69 -9.92
N ALA A 194 4.62 -9.79 -9.04
CA ALA A 194 5.97 -9.32 -9.29
C ALA A 194 6.52 -9.92 -10.60
N VAL A 195 6.38 -11.24 -10.80
CA VAL A 195 6.89 -11.96 -11.97
C VAL A 195 5.91 -11.93 -13.16
N GLY A 196 4.60 -11.86 -12.89
CA GLY A 196 3.55 -11.77 -13.89
C GLY A 196 3.08 -13.14 -14.32
N GLY A 197 1.78 -13.38 -14.21
CA GLY A 197 1.17 -14.61 -14.67
C GLY A 197 1.34 -14.80 -16.19
N PRO A 198 1.21 -16.05 -16.69
CA PRO A 198 1.41 -16.40 -18.09
C PRO A 198 0.41 -15.75 -19.08
N ASN A 199 -0.60 -14.99 -18.62
CA ASN A 199 -1.78 -14.58 -19.39
C ASN A 199 -1.81 -13.11 -19.87
N GLY A 200 -0.65 -12.46 -20.01
CA GLY A 200 -0.51 -11.21 -20.78
C GLY A 200 -0.49 -9.93 -19.95
N GLU A 201 0.52 -9.11 -20.20
CA GLU A 201 0.90 -7.92 -19.40
C GLU A 201 -0.12 -6.77 -19.44
N GLY A 202 -0.97 -6.71 -20.47
CA GLY A 202 -1.93 -5.62 -20.66
C GLY A 202 -3.21 -5.72 -19.83
N LYS A 203 -3.62 -6.91 -19.40
CA LYS A 203 -4.87 -7.14 -18.65
C LYS A 203 -4.74 -6.92 -17.15
N LEU A 204 -3.54 -6.64 -16.66
CA LEU A 204 -3.23 -6.63 -15.24
C LEU A 204 -2.79 -5.26 -14.73
N ARG A 205 -3.00 -4.16 -15.46
CA ARG A 205 -2.51 -2.81 -15.08
C ARG A 205 -3.56 -2.06 -14.27
N GLY A 206 -3.17 -1.50 -13.13
CA GLY A 206 -4.03 -0.64 -12.31
C GLY A 206 -5.21 -1.35 -11.65
N VAL A 207 -5.17 -2.69 -11.61
CA VAL A 207 -6.22 -3.53 -11.05
C VAL A 207 -5.90 -3.96 -9.62
N CYS A 208 -6.94 -4.27 -8.84
CA CYS A 208 -6.83 -4.97 -7.57
C CYS A 208 -6.85 -6.48 -7.78
N ILE A 209 -5.98 -7.22 -7.07
CA ILE A 209 -5.87 -8.68 -7.20
C ILE A 209 -5.95 -9.32 -5.81
N SER A 210 -6.77 -10.36 -5.70
CA SER A 210 -6.87 -11.23 -4.52
C SER A 210 -6.99 -12.68 -4.98
N LEU A 211 -6.29 -13.59 -4.31
CA LEU A 211 -6.23 -15.02 -4.63
C LEU A 211 -5.86 -15.31 -6.10
N SER A 212 -4.97 -14.49 -6.67
CA SER A 212 -4.54 -14.55 -8.09
C SER A 212 -5.63 -14.22 -9.13
N GLU A 213 -6.76 -13.65 -8.71
CA GLU A 213 -7.84 -13.18 -9.58
C GLU A 213 -7.96 -11.65 -9.53
N VAL A 214 -8.35 -11.06 -10.67
CA VAL A 214 -8.70 -9.63 -10.71
C VAL A 214 -10.05 -9.47 -10.00
N VAL A 215 -10.08 -8.63 -8.97
CA VAL A 215 -11.29 -8.34 -8.19
C VAL A 215 -11.76 -6.91 -8.46
N GLU A 216 -13.06 -6.70 -8.30
CA GLU A 216 -13.68 -5.36 -8.44
C GLU A 216 -13.05 -4.39 -7.45
N GLU A 217 -12.67 -3.19 -7.94
CA GLU A 217 -12.14 -2.16 -7.07
C GLU A 217 -13.21 -1.64 -6.10
N CYS A 218 -12.79 -1.15 -4.93
CA CYS A 218 -13.71 -0.56 -3.95
C CYS A 218 -14.49 0.63 -4.54
N ASP A 219 -15.72 0.84 -4.09
CA ASP A 219 -16.64 1.89 -4.55
C ASP A 219 -16.00 3.30 -4.60
N PHE A 220 -15.06 3.59 -3.69
CA PHE A 220 -14.30 4.85 -3.69
C PHE A 220 -13.39 5.03 -4.91
N VAL A 221 -12.93 3.94 -5.51
CA VAL A 221 -12.18 3.92 -6.79
C VAL A 221 -13.13 4.04 -7.97
N ILE A 222 -14.43 3.75 -7.81
CA ILE A 222 -15.42 3.83 -8.88
C ILE A 222 -16.07 5.23 -8.93
N GLY A 223 -16.16 5.93 -7.79
CA GLY A 223 -16.67 7.30 -7.69
C GLY A 223 -15.68 8.38 -8.19
N LYS A 224 -16.05 9.11 -9.25
CA LYS A 224 -15.19 10.15 -9.87
C LYS A 224 -14.74 11.28 -8.93
N ASP A 225 -15.55 11.67 -7.95
CA ASP A 225 -15.28 12.85 -7.14
C ASP A 225 -14.23 12.60 -6.04
N VAL A 226 -14.08 11.34 -5.61
CA VAL A 226 -13.08 10.91 -4.61
C VAL A 226 -11.72 10.73 -5.28
N GLN A 227 -11.69 10.26 -6.53
CA GLN A 227 -10.46 9.94 -7.26
C GLN A 227 -9.50 11.13 -7.33
N ASP A 228 -9.94 12.31 -7.77
CA ASP A 228 -9.04 13.44 -8.01
C ASP A 228 -8.55 14.12 -6.71
N LYS A 229 -9.24 13.92 -5.59
CA LYS A 229 -8.95 14.61 -4.31
C LYS A 229 -8.10 13.77 -3.36
N VAL A 230 -8.15 12.45 -3.47
CA VAL A 230 -7.53 11.50 -2.52
C VAL A 230 -6.27 10.82 -3.09
N SER A 231 -5.89 11.09 -4.35
CA SER A 231 -4.88 10.29 -5.06
C SER A 231 -3.77 11.04 -5.77
#